data_AF-A0A926XPL4-F1
#
_entry.id   AF-A0A926XPL4-F1
#
_cell.length_a   1.000
_cell.length_b   1.000
_cell.length_c   1.000
_cell.angle_alpha   90.00
_cell.angle_beta   90.00
_cell.angle_gamma   90.00
#
_symmetry.space_group_name_H-M   'P 1'
#
loop_
_entity.id
_entity.type
_entity.pdbx_description
1 polymer ?
#
loop_
_entity_poly.entity_id
_entity_poly.type
_entity_poly.pdbx_seq_one_letter_code
_entity_poly.pdbx_strand_id
1 'polypeptide(L)'
;MVLDRVQKIQDDGYAFPYHYVAEYKRGFSQCYNFPWGINYAATLEFLRDRLKKESFESLIDVGCGDGRIAKEVQTNFKNKVVEGVDYSSRSINLARALNEEGTYHNLNIIEEQLPRRYDIALLIEVFEHIPPELGDSFLQAVANLLKDGGTLLLTVPHGNMPTEDKHYRHFTVETLSSCLAPYFNIVEIIPFEKIDWRKDFIDTILTNKLFILNSMKLKNILYRYYKKHLFHVTDEKTCKRIYIKAQKR
;
A
#
# COMPACT_ATOMS: atom_id res chain seq x y z
N MET A 1 -15.69 30.41 -8.49
CA MET A 1 -15.10 31.68 -8.00
C MET A 1 -13.63 31.63 -8.35
N VAL A 2 -13.05 32.66 -8.97
CA VAL A 2 -11.62 32.68 -9.27
C VAL A 2 -10.89 33.17 -8.01
N LEU A 3 -10.12 32.29 -7.37
CA LEU A 3 -9.31 32.66 -6.21
C LEU A 3 -8.18 33.61 -6.63
N ASP A 4 -7.93 34.64 -5.84
CA ASP A 4 -6.74 35.48 -5.99
C ASP A 4 -5.46 34.71 -5.60
N ARG A 5 -4.29 35.29 -5.84
CA ARG A 5 -3.00 34.63 -5.56
C ARG A 5 -2.82 34.27 -4.08
N VAL A 6 -3.24 35.14 -3.16
CA VAL A 6 -3.09 34.92 -1.71
C VAL A 6 -4.04 33.81 -1.27
N GLN A 7 -5.28 33.86 -1.75
CA GLN A 7 -6.27 32.82 -1.51
C GLN A 7 -5.79 31.46 -2.03
N LYS A 8 -5.17 31.39 -3.22
CA LYS A 8 -4.57 30.14 -3.73
C LYS A 8 -3.49 29.59 -2.82
N ILE A 9 -2.57 30.42 -2.33
CA ILE A 9 -1.51 29.97 -1.41
C ILE A 9 -2.12 29.43 -0.11
N GLN A 10 -3.17 30.07 0.39
CA GLN A 10 -3.88 29.60 1.58
C GLN A 10 -4.60 28.27 1.30
N ASP A 11 -5.24 28.16 0.13
CA ASP A 11 -5.96 26.97 -0.31
C ASP A 11 -5.01 25.76 -0.51
N ASP A 12 -3.86 25.98 -1.16
CA ASP A 12 -2.78 25.01 -1.34
C ASP A 12 -2.28 24.45 0.02
N GLY A 13 -2.37 25.25 1.08
CA GLY A 13 -2.03 24.84 2.44
C GLY A 13 -2.96 23.77 3.03
N TYR A 14 -4.19 23.61 2.49
CA TYR A 14 -5.14 22.58 2.91
C TYR A 14 -4.93 21.23 2.20
N ALA A 15 -3.94 21.11 1.30
CA ALA A 15 -3.56 19.83 0.71
C ALA A 15 -3.08 18.80 1.74
N PHE A 16 -2.69 19.24 2.94
CA PHE A 16 -2.42 18.37 4.09
C PHE A 16 -3.06 18.96 5.35
N PRO A 17 -3.78 18.18 6.18
CA PRO A 17 -4.48 18.69 7.36
C PRO A 17 -3.52 18.98 8.53
N TYR A 18 -2.60 19.93 8.37
CA TYR A 18 -1.49 20.18 9.31
C TYR A 18 -1.93 20.59 10.72
N HIS A 19 -3.10 21.19 10.88
CA HIS A 19 -3.66 21.53 12.20
C HIS A 19 -3.88 20.31 13.10
N TYR A 20 -4.02 19.11 12.51
CA TYR A 20 -4.16 17.85 13.25
C TYR A 20 -2.81 17.31 13.75
N VAL A 21 -1.68 17.88 13.35
CA VAL A 21 -0.35 17.48 13.83
C VAL A 21 -0.09 17.98 15.26
N ALA A 22 -0.68 19.11 15.63
CA ALA A 22 -0.56 19.65 16.97
C ALA A 22 -1.55 18.97 17.92
N GLU A 23 -1.04 18.30 18.95
CA GLU A 23 -1.84 17.60 19.95
C GLU A 23 -1.52 18.11 21.37
N TYR A 24 -2.52 18.11 22.25
CA TYR A 24 -2.34 18.47 23.67
C TYR A 24 -3.02 17.50 24.65
N LYS A 25 -4.02 16.74 24.20
CA LYS A 25 -4.87 15.90 25.08
C LYS A 25 -4.12 14.79 25.82
N ARG A 26 -2.97 14.35 25.31
CA ARG A 26 -2.11 13.31 25.91
C ARG A 26 -0.67 13.80 26.09
N GLY A 27 -0.51 15.11 26.28
CA GLY A 27 0.78 15.81 26.22
C GLY A 27 0.90 16.64 24.95
N PHE A 28 1.79 17.65 24.99
CA PHE A 28 2.06 18.50 23.85
C PHE A 28 2.90 17.75 22.78
N SER A 29 2.40 17.73 21.55
CA SER A 29 3.17 17.37 20.36
C SER A 29 2.95 18.40 19.26
N GLN A 30 3.98 18.64 18.46
CA GLN A 30 3.94 19.44 17.23
C GLN A 30 4.46 18.65 16.03
N CYS A 31 4.63 17.34 16.19
CA CYS A 31 5.19 16.45 15.19
C CYS A 31 4.31 15.21 15.05
N TYR A 32 4.10 14.77 13.81
CA TYR A 32 3.54 13.46 13.51
C TYR A 32 4.69 12.55 13.09
N ASN A 33 4.94 11.49 13.86
CA ASN A 33 5.97 10.51 13.53
C ASN A 33 5.33 9.30 12.85
N PHE A 34 5.83 8.95 11.67
CA PHE A 34 5.43 7.75 10.93
C PHE A 34 6.61 6.76 10.86
N PRO A 35 6.83 5.92 11.89
CA PRO A 35 8.01 5.04 11.97
C PRO A 35 8.15 4.08 10.79
N TRP A 36 7.03 3.67 10.19
CA TRP A 36 6.99 2.77 9.04
C TRP A 36 7.32 3.44 7.70
N GLY A 37 7.53 4.77 7.69
CA GLY A 37 7.66 5.55 6.45
C GLY A 37 8.79 5.10 5.53
N ILE A 38 9.92 4.61 6.08
CA ILE A 38 11.03 4.12 5.25
C ILE A 38 10.65 2.85 4.46
N ASN A 39 9.91 1.95 5.09
CA ASN A 39 9.42 0.73 4.45
C ASN A 39 8.34 1.07 3.44
N TYR A 40 7.36 1.90 3.84
CA TYR A 40 6.26 2.32 2.98
C TYR A 40 6.77 2.98 1.68
N ALA A 41 7.72 3.91 1.78
CA ALA A 41 8.33 4.55 0.62
C ALA A 41 9.07 3.56 -0.30
N ALA A 42 9.79 2.59 0.29
CA ALA A 42 10.47 1.56 -0.48
C ALA A 42 9.48 0.60 -1.17
N THR A 43 8.37 0.26 -0.53
CA THR A 43 7.29 -0.54 -1.13
C THR A 43 6.61 0.20 -2.28
N LEU A 44 6.30 1.49 -2.13
CA LEU A 44 5.78 2.29 -3.24
C LEU A 44 6.74 2.34 -4.44
N GLU A 45 8.03 2.55 -4.17
CA GLU A 45 9.07 2.55 -5.19
C GLU A 45 9.17 1.19 -5.90
N PHE A 46 9.15 0.11 -5.12
CA PHE A 46 9.16 -1.26 -5.62
C PHE A 46 7.95 -1.55 -6.51
N LEU A 47 6.72 -1.25 -6.05
CA LEU A 47 5.49 -1.44 -6.82
C LEU A 47 5.50 -0.64 -8.11
N ARG A 48 5.93 0.63 -8.07
CA ARG A 48 6.09 1.46 -9.27
C ARG A 48 7.04 0.82 -10.27
N ASP A 49 8.18 0.30 -9.82
CA ASP A 49 9.17 -0.32 -10.69
C ASP A 49 8.72 -1.68 -11.22
N ARG A 50 7.81 -2.38 -10.53
CA ARG A 50 7.07 -3.54 -11.06
C ARG A 50 6.10 -3.11 -12.16
N LEU A 51 5.26 -2.11 -11.89
CA LEU A 51 4.26 -1.61 -12.84
C LEU A 51 4.88 -1.09 -14.14
N LYS A 52 6.09 -0.48 -14.10
CA LYS A 52 6.83 -0.08 -15.31
C LYS A 52 7.15 -1.24 -16.26
N LYS A 53 7.14 -2.48 -15.78
CA LYS A 53 7.40 -3.69 -16.57
C LYS A 53 6.12 -4.34 -17.10
N GLU A 54 4.96 -3.85 -16.68
CA GLU A 54 3.67 -4.34 -17.13
C GLU A 54 3.12 -3.46 -18.26
N SER A 55 2.44 -4.08 -19.22
CA SER A 55 1.59 -3.36 -20.17
C SER A 55 0.16 -3.41 -19.66
N PHE A 56 -0.41 -2.25 -19.37
CA PHE A 56 -1.78 -2.12 -18.86
C PHE A 56 -2.41 -0.81 -19.29
N GLU A 57 -3.74 -0.74 -19.41
CA GLU A 57 -4.48 0.50 -19.60
C GLU A 57 -5.34 0.85 -18.38
N SER A 58 -5.64 -0.12 -17.53
CA SER A 58 -6.53 0.00 -16.39
C SER A 58 -6.04 -0.76 -15.17
N LEU A 59 -6.08 -0.11 -14.01
CA LEU A 59 -5.65 -0.63 -12.72
C LEU A 59 -6.70 -0.33 -11.65
N ILE A 60 -6.99 -1.31 -10.79
CA ILE A 60 -7.79 -1.14 -9.58
C ILE A 60 -6.93 -1.39 -8.33
N ASP A 61 -6.99 -0.47 -7.36
CA ASP A 61 -6.41 -0.61 -6.03
C ASP A 61 -7.48 -1.16 -5.07
N VAL A 62 -7.40 -2.45 -4.73
CA VAL A 62 -8.38 -3.13 -3.89
C VAL A 62 -8.01 -2.97 -2.42
N GLY A 63 -8.93 -2.46 -1.61
CA GLY A 63 -8.65 -2.02 -0.24
C GLY A 63 -7.82 -0.74 -0.23
N CYS A 64 -8.19 0.23 -1.08
CA CYS A 64 -7.35 1.40 -1.35
C CYS A 64 -7.19 2.37 -0.17
N GLY A 65 -7.97 2.21 0.92
CA GLY A 65 -7.90 3.09 2.07
C GLY A 65 -8.11 4.56 1.69
N ASP A 66 -7.13 5.40 2.01
CA ASP A 66 -7.11 6.84 1.70
C ASP A 66 -6.64 7.16 0.27
N GLY A 67 -6.51 6.15 -0.59
CA GLY A 67 -6.19 6.30 -2.01
C GLY A 67 -4.72 6.64 -2.30
N ARG A 68 -3.83 6.59 -1.32
CA ARG A 68 -2.42 7.00 -1.48
C ARG A 68 -1.67 6.22 -2.57
N ILE A 69 -1.87 4.90 -2.67
CA ILE A 69 -1.23 4.06 -3.70
C ILE A 69 -1.80 4.40 -5.08
N ALA A 70 -3.13 4.40 -5.23
CA ALA A 70 -3.78 4.83 -6.46
C ALA A 70 -3.28 6.21 -6.95
N LYS A 71 -3.13 7.19 -6.06
CA LYS A 71 -2.57 8.51 -6.40
C LYS A 71 -1.12 8.46 -6.88
N GLU A 72 -0.29 7.63 -6.24
CA GLU A 72 1.10 7.41 -6.68
C GLU A 72 1.12 6.86 -8.11
N VAL A 73 0.30 5.84 -8.38
CA VAL A 73 0.20 5.24 -9.72
C VAL A 73 -0.28 6.29 -10.73
N GLN A 74 -1.37 7.00 -10.46
CA GLN A 74 -1.91 8.02 -11.37
C GLN A 74 -0.88 9.11 -11.70
N THR A 75 -0.10 9.54 -10.70
CA THR A 75 0.95 10.56 -10.88
C THR A 75 2.08 10.07 -11.80
N ASN A 76 2.47 8.79 -11.69
CA ASN A 76 3.55 8.20 -12.48
C ASN A 76 3.08 7.66 -13.85
N PHE A 77 1.79 7.39 -14.03
CA PHE A 77 1.21 6.76 -15.22
C PHE A 77 -0.01 7.54 -15.74
N LYS A 78 0.23 8.80 -16.15
CA LYS A 78 -0.81 9.81 -16.47
C LYS A 78 -1.89 9.41 -17.48
N ASN A 79 -1.62 8.46 -18.38
CA ASN A 79 -2.55 8.04 -19.43
C ASN A 79 -3.31 6.75 -19.09
N LYS A 80 -3.25 6.29 -17.84
CA LYS A 80 -3.86 5.04 -17.39
C LYS A 80 -5.09 5.32 -16.55
N VAL A 81 -6.08 4.44 -16.66
CA VAL A 81 -7.25 4.46 -15.78
C VAL A 81 -6.83 3.82 -14.45
N VAL A 82 -6.87 4.60 -13.38
CA VAL A 82 -6.54 4.14 -12.03
C VAL A 82 -7.73 4.43 -11.13
N GLU A 83 -8.30 3.37 -10.57
CA GLU A 83 -9.44 3.47 -9.66
C GLU A 83 -9.08 2.79 -8.33
N GLY A 84 -9.76 3.17 -7.25
CA GLY A 84 -9.61 2.53 -5.94
C GLY A 84 -10.95 2.03 -5.40
N VAL A 85 -10.93 0.97 -4.62
CA VAL A 85 -12.14 0.41 -3.99
C VAL A 85 -11.89 0.04 -2.54
N ASP A 86 -12.82 0.39 -1.66
CA ASP A 86 -12.78 0.05 -0.23
C ASP A 86 -14.21 0.05 0.36
N TYR A 87 -14.51 -0.89 1.25
CA TYR A 87 -15.83 -0.99 1.89
C TYR A 87 -16.07 0.13 2.92
N SER A 88 -15.01 0.74 3.44
CA SER A 88 -15.06 1.81 4.44
C SER A 88 -15.42 3.15 3.79
N SER A 89 -16.64 3.62 4.06
CA SER A 89 -17.10 4.95 3.62
C SER A 89 -16.20 6.07 4.15
N ARG A 90 -15.68 5.91 5.37
CA ARG A 90 -14.70 6.83 5.98
C ARG A 90 -13.41 6.91 5.16
N SER A 91 -12.87 5.76 4.73
CA SER A 91 -11.63 5.69 3.94
C SER A 91 -11.83 6.34 2.57
N ILE A 92 -12.93 6.00 1.89
CA ILE A 92 -13.24 6.56 0.56
C ILE A 92 -13.51 8.05 0.59
N ASN A 93 -14.17 8.56 1.63
CA ASN A 93 -14.35 10.00 1.79
C ASN A 93 -13.00 10.73 1.93
N LEU A 94 -12.04 10.13 2.66
CA LEU A 94 -10.69 10.68 2.75
C LEU A 94 -9.94 10.56 1.42
N ALA A 95 -10.08 9.45 0.70
CA ALA A 95 -9.47 9.25 -0.61
C ALA A 95 -9.92 10.31 -1.62
N ARG A 96 -11.22 10.59 -1.67
CA ARG A 96 -11.78 11.64 -2.54
C ARG A 96 -11.33 13.04 -2.14
N ALA A 97 -11.20 13.30 -0.83
CA ALA A 97 -10.76 14.59 -0.31
C ALA A 97 -9.26 14.85 -0.56
N LEU A 98 -8.41 13.83 -0.47
CA LEU A 98 -6.96 13.97 -0.65
C LEU A 98 -6.51 13.85 -2.12
N ASN A 99 -7.35 13.23 -2.97
CA ASN A 99 -6.97 12.87 -4.33
C ASN A 99 -8.09 13.26 -5.31
N GLU A 100 -8.28 14.56 -5.52
CA GLU A 100 -9.42 15.13 -6.28
C GLU A 100 -9.60 14.58 -7.70
N GLU A 101 -8.52 14.17 -8.35
CA GLU A 101 -8.52 13.62 -9.72
C GLU A 101 -8.76 12.10 -9.79
N GLY A 102 -8.90 11.42 -8.64
CA GLY A 102 -9.02 9.97 -8.57
C GLY A 102 -10.47 9.46 -8.54
N THR A 103 -10.70 8.29 -9.10
CA THR A 103 -11.99 7.58 -9.01
C THR A 103 -11.94 6.57 -7.87
N TYR A 104 -12.77 6.76 -6.85
CA TYR A 104 -12.81 5.90 -5.67
C TYR A 104 -14.22 5.39 -5.39
N HIS A 105 -14.35 4.08 -5.19
CA HIS A 105 -15.62 3.39 -5.01
C HIS A 105 -15.77 2.90 -3.58
N ASN A 106 -16.90 3.24 -2.96
CA ASN A 106 -17.27 2.67 -1.67
C ASN A 106 -18.21 1.49 -1.89
N LEU A 107 -17.65 0.27 -1.87
CA LEU A 107 -18.40 -0.96 -2.10
C LEU A 107 -17.70 -2.16 -1.47
N ASN A 108 -18.49 -3.18 -1.17
CA ASN A 108 -17.98 -4.49 -0.77
C ASN A 108 -17.85 -5.40 -1.99
N ILE A 109 -16.62 -5.72 -2.41
CA ILE A 109 -16.40 -6.49 -3.65
C ILE A 109 -16.96 -7.92 -3.61
N ILE A 110 -17.24 -8.46 -2.41
CA ILE A 110 -17.88 -9.78 -2.27
C ILE A 110 -19.36 -9.71 -2.64
N GLU A 111 -20.02 -8.61 -2.31
CA GLU A 111 -21.48 -8.45 -2.43
C GLU A 111 -21.87 -7.66 -3.69
N GLU A 112 -20.97 -6.81 -4.18
CA GLU A 112 -21.22 -5.83 -5.22
C GLU A 112 -20.21 -5.96 -6.36
N GLN A 113 -20.64 -5.61 -7.58
CA GLN A 113 -19.80 -5.67 -8.77
C GLN A 113 -19.53 -4.28 -9.33
N LEU A 114 -18.27 -4.05 -9.72
CA LEU A 114 -17.91 -2.92 -10.55
C LEU A 114 -18.27 -3.23 -12.02
N PRO A 115 -18.73 -2.23 -12.79
CA PRO A 115 -19.12 -2.44 -14.19
C PRO A 115 -17.92 -2.70 -15.12
N ARG A 116 -16.70 -2.45 -14.65
CA ARG A 116 -15.45 -2.52 -15.41
C ARG A 116 -14.57 -3.67 -14.90
N ARG A 117 -13.83 -4.27 -15.84
CA ARG A 117 -12.70 -5.16 -15.53
C ARG A 117 -11.36 -4.49 -15.85
N TYR A 118 -10.34 -4.82 -15.08
CA TYR A 118 -9.04 -4.17 -15.08
C TYR A 118 -7.94 -5.08 -15.61
N ASP A 119 -6.88 -4.49 -16.16
CA ASP A 119 -5.69 -5.23 -16.58
C ASP A 119 -4.84 -5.62 -15.36
N ILE A 120 -4.80 -4.74 -14.34
CA ILE A 120 -4.08 -4.95 -13.09
C ILE A 120 -4.99 -4.73 -11.88
N ALA A 121 -4.86 -5.59 -10.87
CA ALA A 121 -5.40 -5.37 -9.53
C ALA A 121 -4.23 -5.31 -8.54
N LEU A 122 -4.20 -4.28 -7.70
CA LEU A 122 -3.32 -4.21 -6.55
C LEU A 122 -4.08 -4.70 -5.32
N LEU A 123 -3.44 -5.53 -4.51
CA LEU A 123 -3.95 -5.99 -3.21
C LEU A 123 -2.83 -5.91 -2.18
N ILE A 124 -2.56 -4.70 -1.70
CA ILE A 124 -1.35 -4.35 -0.94
C ILE A 124 -1.69 -4.21 0.53
N GLU A 125 -1.29 -5.18 1.36
CA GLU A 125 -1.57 -5.21 2.80
C GLU A 125 -3.09 -5.16 3.10
N VAL A 126 -3.85 -6.05 2.44
CA VAL A 126 -5.31 -6.15 2.57
C VAL A 126 -5.78 -7.54 2.98
N PHE A 127 -5.17 -8.60 2.43
CA PHE A 127 -5.71 -9.96 2.59
C PHE A 127 -5.60 -10.50 4.03
N GLU A 128 -4.67 -9.96 4.83
CA GLU A 128 -4.51 -10.22 6.26
C GLU A 128 -5.68 -9.68 7.10
N HIS A 129 -6.43 -8.71 6.56
CA HIS A 129 -7.60 -8.09 7.21
C HIS A 129 -8.91 -8.81 6.85
N ILE A 130 -8.88 -9.78 5.95
CA ILE A 130 -10.07 -10.53 5.53
C ILE A 130 -10.29 -11.72 6.47
N PRO A 131 -11.50 -11.90 7.03
CA PRO A 131 -11.84 -13.07 7.82
C PRO A 131 -11.54 -14.36 7.05
N PRO A 132 -10.89 -15.38 7.67
CA PRO A 132 -10.47 -16.59 6.96
C PRO A 132 -11.59 -17.28 6.19
N GLU A 133 -12.81 -17.28 6.73
CA GLU A 133 -14.02 -17.86 6.15
C GLU A 133 -14.54 -17.11 4.91
N LEU A 134 -14.19 -15.83 4.75
CA LEU A 134 -14.53 -15.02 3.57
C LEU A 134 -13.40 -15.00 2.54
N GLY A 135 -12.23 -15.58 2.85
CA GLY A 135 -11.03 -15.45 2.03
C GLY A 135 -11.19 -15.98 0.60
N ASP A 136 -11.91 -17.09 0.43
CA ASP A 136 -12.16 -17.68 -0.90
C ASP A 136 -13.07 -16.79 -1.75
N SER A 137 -14.23 -16.38 -1.22
CA SER A 137 -15.16 -15.47 -1.89
C SER A 137 -14.52 -14.11 -2.20
N PHE A 138 -13.66 -13.62 -1.30
CA PHE A 138 -12.90 -12.39 -1.53
C PHE A 138 -11.92 -12.52 -2.70
N LEU A 139 -11.13 -13.59 -2.76
CA LEU A 139 -10.20 -13.81 -3.88
C LEU A 139 -10.93 -14.06 -5.19
N GLN A 140 -12.09 -14.72 -5.16
CA GLN A 140 -12.97 -14.85 -6.31
C GLN A 140 -13.46 -13.48 -6.81
N ALA A 141 -13.88 -12.60 -5.90
CA ALA A 141 -14.26 -11.23 -6.24
C ALA A 141 -13.10 -10.44 -6.86
N VAL A 142 -11.90 -10.53 -6.29
CA VAL A 142 -10.68 -9.92 -6.87
C VAL A 142 -10.41 -10.45 -8.28
N ALA A 143 -10.54 -11.75 -8.50
CA ALA A 143 -10.39 -12.34 -9.83
C ALA A 143 -11.46 -11.86 -10.82
N ASN A 144 -12.69 -11.64 -10.37
CA ASN A 144 -13.78 -11.12 -11.20
C ASN A 144 -13.58 -9.65 -11.62
N LEU A 145 -12.85 -8.86 -10.83
CA LEU A 145 -12.43 -7.51 -11.21
C LEU A 145 -11.38 -7.52 -12.34
N LEU A 146 -10.66 -8.62 -12.54
CA LEU A 146 -9.64 -8.72 -13.56
C LEU A 146 -10.21 -9.20 -14.90
N LYS A 147 -9.68 -8.65 -15.99
CA LYS A 147 -9.81 -9.23 -17.33
C LYS A 147 -9.15 -10.61 -17.36
N ASP A 148 -9.49 -11.41 -18.35
CA ASP A 148 -8.87 -12.73 -18.52
C ASP A 148 -7.39 -12.54 -18.87
N GLY A 149 -6.50 -13.27 -18.18
CA GLY A 149 -5.05 -13.02 -18.21
C GLY A 149 -4.60 -11.76 -17.48
N GLY A 150 -5.50 -11.03 -16.81
CA GLY A 150 -5.20 -9.86 -15.99
C GLY A 150 -4.28 -10.20 -14.81
N THR A 151 -3.52 -9.22 -14.34
CA THR A 151 -2.45 -9.41 -13.34
C THR A 151 -2.88 -8.95 -11.95
N LEU A 152 -2.71 -9.80 -10.96
CA LEU A 152 -2.77 -9.46 -9.54
C LEU A 152 -1.36 -9.20 -9.01
N LEU A 153 -1.15 -8.03 -8.41
CA LEU A 153 0.03 -7.69 -7.61
C LEU A 153 -0.40 -7.61 -6.14
N LEU A 154 0.15 -8.49 -5.31
CA LEU A 154 -0.31 -8.68 -3.93
C LEU A 154 0.88 -8.56 -2.97
N THR A 155 0.69 -7.89 -1.83
CA THR A 155 1.60 -8.02 -0.69
C THR A 155 0.84 -8.37 0.59
N VAL A 156 1.49 -9.16 1.44
CA VAL A 156 0.99 -9.49 2.79
C VAL A 156 2.14 -9.61 3.78
N PRO A 157 1.88 -9.41 5.09
CA PRO A 157 2.83 -9.75 6.15
C PRO A 157 3.11 -11.26 6.18
N HIS A 158 4.38 -11.60 6.39
CA HIS A 158 4.84 -12.98 6.55
C HIS A 158 4.58 -13.47 7.98
N GLY A 159 4.35 -14.78 8.15
CA GLY A 159 4.22 -15.46 9.45
C GLY A 159 5.45 -15.40 10.36
N ASN A 160 6.54 -14.75 9.94
CA ASN A 160 7.69 -14.48 10.80
C ASN A 160 7.43 -13.27 11.71
N MET A 161 6.42 -12.47 11.38
CA MET A 161 5.99 -11.31 12.15
C MET A 161 4.83 -11.70 13.07
N PRO A 162 4.79 -11.21 14.32
CA PRO A 162 3.64 -11.40 15.19
C PRO A 162 2.41 -10.74 14.58
N THR A 163 1.26 -11.40 14.69
CA THR A 163 -0.03 -10.86 14.24
C THR A 163 -0.43 -9.64 15.08
N GLU A 164 -0.88 -8.58 14.43
CA GLU A 164 -1.43 -7.38 15.07
C GLU A 164 -2.93 -7.56 15.35
N ASP A 165 -3.50 -6.79 16.29
CA ASP A 165 -4.92 -6.89 16.68
C ASP A 165 -5.91 -6.73 15.52
N LYS A 166 -5.49 -6.03 14.46
CA LYS A 166 -6.27 -5.78 13.25
C LYS A 166 -6.09 -6.85 12.16
N HIS A 167 -5.23 -7.86 12.37
CA HIS A 167 -4.93 -8.92 11.39
C HIS A 167 -5.55 -10.24 11.83
N TYR A 168 -6.26 -10.92 10.93
CA TYR A 168 -6.76 -12.27 11.18
C TYR A 168 -5.65 -13.33 11.05
N ARG A 169 -4.72 -13.11 10.12
CA ARG A 169 -3.63 -14.06 9.81
C ARG A 169 -2.49 -13.39 9.07
N HIS A 170 -1.30 -13.95 9.25
CA HIS A 170 -0.15 -13.72 8.38
C HIS A 170 0.12 -14.96 7.54
N PHE A 171 0.89 -14.81 6.46
CA PHE A 171 1.03 -15.87 5.47
C PHE A 171 2.47 -16.38 5.36
N THR A 172 2.59 -17.62 4.92
CA THR A 172 3.80 -18.16 4.30
C THR A 172 3.60 -18.19 2.79
N VAL A 173 4.67 -18.39 2.01
CA VAL A 173 4.53 -18.58 0.55
C VAL A 173 3.59 -19.75 0.26
N GLU A 174 3.70 -20.86 1.01
CA GLU A 174 2.84 -22.03 0.86
C GLU A 174 1.36 -21.70 1.08
N THR A 175 1.01 -21.16 2.24
CA THR A 175 -0.39 -20.90 2.61
C THR A 175 -1.05 -19.85 1.71
N LEU A 176 -0.31 -18.81 1.32
CA LEU A 176 -0.78 -17.81 0.37
C LEU A 176 -0.99 -18.41 -1.02
N SER A 177 -0.04 -19.24 -1.48
CA SER A 177 -0.13 -19.88 -2.80
C SER A 177 -1.33 -20.82 -2.87
N SER A 178 -1.62 -21.57 -1.81
CA SER A 178 -2.81 -22.42 -1.72
C SER A 178 -4.11 -21.62 -1.82
N CYS A 179 -4.17 -20.44 -1.19
CA CYS A 179 -5.36 -19.57 -1.30
C CYS A 179 -5.57 -19.02 -2.72
N LEU A 180 -4.49 -18.69 -3.43
CA LEU A 180 -4.55 -18.11 -4.77
C LEU A 180 -4.79 -19.15 -5.88
N ALA A 181 -4.39 -20.40 -5.65
CA ALA A 181 -4.39 -21.46 -6.65
C ALA A 181 -5.73 -21.70 -7.37
N PRO A 182 -6.92 -21.55 -6.76
CA PRO A 182 -8.19 -21.73 -7.47
C PRO A 182 -8.43 -20.71 -8.60
N TYR A 183 -7.94 -19.48 -8.45
CA TYR A 183 -8.29 -18.35 -9.33
C TYR A 183 -7.10 -17.82 -10.15
N PHE A 184 -5.87 -18.10 -9.70
CA PHE A 184 -4.68 -17.49 -10.25
C PHE A 184 -3.58 -18.51 -10.58
N ASN A 185 -2.75 -18.14 -11.54
CA ASN A 185 -1.47 -18.76 -11.85
C ASN A 185 -0.35 -17.86 -11.33
N ILE A 186 0.43 -18.33 -10.37
CA ILE A 186 1.51 -17.55 -9.77
C ILE A 186 2.66 -17.44 -10.77
N VAL A 187 3.09 -16.22 -11.06
CA VAL A 187 4.17 -15.90 -12.01
C VAL A 187 5.48 -15.62 -11.28
N GLU A 188 5.40 -14.95 -10.12
CA GLU A 188 6.57 -14.54 -9.37
C GLU A 188 6.24 -14.40 -7.89
N ILE A 189 7.20 -14.79 -7.03
CA ILE A 189 7.15 -14.63 -5.58
C ILE A 189 8.44 -13.93 -5.16
N ILE A 190 8.32 -12.84 -4.39
CA ILE A 190 9.46 -12.10 -3.86
C ILE A 190 9.25 -11.88 -2.36
N PRO A 191 9.98 -12.58 -1.48
CA PRO A 191 10.06 -12.19 -0.07
C PRO A 191 10.83 -10.86 0.04
N PHE A 192 10.36 -9.97 0.92
CA PHE A 192 11.00 -8.66 1.10
C PHE A 192 10.93 -8.19 2.55
N GLU A 193 11.72 -7.15 2.82
CA GLU A 193 12.00 -6.58 4.12
C GLU A 193 12.64 -7.58 5.08
N LYS A 194 13.95 -7.51 5.22
CA LYS A 194 14.73 -8.42 6.04
C LYS A 194 14.48 -8.21 7.54
N ILE A 195 14.33 -9.30 8.26
CA ILE A 195 14.43 -9.35 9.73
C ILE A 195 15.91 -9.19 10.08
N ASP A 196 16.28 -8.00 10.56
CA ASP A 196 17.67 -7.64 10.81
C ASP A 196 17.74 -6.46 11.79
N TRP A 197 18.56 -6.57 12.83
CA TRP A 197 18.72 -5.53 13.88
C TRP A 197 19.16 -4.17 13.29
N ARG A 198 19.82 -4.18 12.12
CA ARG A 198 20.20 -2.95 11.42
C ARG A 198 19.00 -2.11 11.02
N LYS A 199 17.81 -2.72 10.83
CA LYS A 199 16.56 -1.99 10.60
C LYS A 199 16.19 -1.17 11.84
N ASP A 200 16.20 -1.79 13.02
CA ASP A 200 15.85 -1.12 14.28
C ASP A 200 16.84 0.01 14.60
N PHE A 201 18.12 -0.20 14.25
CA PHE A 201 19.15 0.84 14.34
C PHE A 201 18.86 2.02 13.41
N ILE A 202 18.49 1.77 12.15
CA ILE A 202 18.09 2.82 11.19
C ILE A 202 16.87 3.57 11.71
N ASP A 203 15.85 2.87 12.20
CA ASP A 203 14.62 3.48 12.71
C ASP A 203 14.92 4.37 13.92
N THR A 204 15.79 3.91 14.83
CA THR A 204 16.24 4.70 15.99
C THR A 204 16.97 5.98 15.59
N ILE A 205 17.75 5.94 14.49
CA ILE A 205 18.41 7.13 13.94
C ILE A 205 17.40 8.04 13.24
N LEU A 206 16.39 7.50 12.56
CA LEU A 206 15.37 8.32 11.91
C LEU A 206 14.48 9.02 12.93
N THR A 207 14.12 8.34 14.00
CA THR A 207 13.25 8.85 15.05
C THR A 207 13.47 8.12 16.37
N ASN A 208 13.46 8.86 17.47
CA ASN A 208 13.45 8.31 18.83
C ASN A 208 12.77 9.29 19.79
N LYS A 209 12.85 9.02 21.10
CA LYS A 209 12.23 9.86 22.14
C LYS A 209 12.81 11.28 22.23
N LEU A 210 13.99 11.52 21.69
CA LEU A 210 14.70 12.80 21.79
C LEU A 210 14.56 13.64 20.52
N PHE A 211 14.51 13.01 19.34
CA PHE A 211 14.48 13.74 18.08
C PHE A 211 13.83 12.99 16.91
N ILE A 212 13.49 13.76 15.88
CA ILE A 212 13.17 13.31 14.53
C ILE A 212 14.28 13.83 13.60
N LEU A 213 14.89 12.95 12.82
CA LEU A 213 16.00 13.31 11.95
C LEU A 213 15.54 14.24 10.82
N ASN A 214 15.88 15.52 10.92
CA ASN A 214 15.45 16.50 9.91
C ASN A 214 16.42 16.61 8.71
N SER A 215 17.66 16.11 8.83
CA SER A 215 18.66 16.19 7.75
C SER A 215 18.28 15.33 6.54
N MET A 216 17.93 15.98 5.43
CA MET A 216 17.60 15.30 4.17
C MET A 216 18.75 14.43 3.64
N LYS A 217 19.99 14.92 3.72
CA LYS A 217 21.18 14.18 3.27
C LYS A 217 21.33 12.86 4.03
N LEU A 218 21.18 12.89 5.36
CA LEU A 218 21.28 11.69 6.20
C LEU A 218 20.11 10.74 5.95
N LYS A 219 18.88 11.25 5.88
CA LYS A 219 17.69 10.45 5.50
C LYS A 219 17.92 9.69 4.19
N ASN A 220 18.45 10.36 3.16
CA ASN A 220 18.74 9.74 1.87
C ASN A 220 19.88 8.71 1.91
N ILE A 221 20.86 8.87 2.79
CA ILE A 221 21.91 7.85 3.01
C ILE A 221 21.30 6.60 3.64
N LEU A 222 20.51 6.77 4.72
CA LEU A 222 19.85 5.67 5.41
C LEU A 222 18.85 4.94 4.49
N TYR A 223 18.06 5.69 3.71
CA TYR A 223 17.11 5.13 2.76
C TYR A 223 17.81 4.27 1.69
N ARG A 224 18.90 4.77 1.09
CA ARG A 224 19.67 4.00 0.11
C ARG A 224 20.30 2.74 0.72
N TYR A 225 20.82 2.85 1.94
CA TYR A 225 21.35 1.69 2.67
C TYR A 225 20.25 0.65 2.92
N TYR A 226 19.10 1.08 3.44
CA TYR A 226 17.95 0.21 3.69
C TYR A 226 17.53 -0.53 2.42
N LYS A 227 17.31 0.19 1.31
CA LYS A 227 16.92 -0.44 0.04
C LYS A 227 17.93 -1.48 -0.44
N LYS A 228 19.23 -1.12 -0.40
CA LYS A 228 20.29 -1.98 -0.93
C LYS A 228 20.50 -3.24 -0.09
N HIS A 229 20.35 -3.16 1.22
CA HIS A 229 20.81 -4.22 2.13
C HIS A 229 19.71 -4.92 2.94
N LEU A 230 18.54 -4.29 3.07
CA LEU A 230 17.48 -4.71 3.98
C LEU A 230 16.12 -4.83 3.31
N PHE A 231 15.88 -4.21 2.16
CA PHE A 231 14.57 -4.29 1.50
C PHE A 231 14.41 -5.60 0.71
N HIS A 232 15.41 -6.02 -0.07
CA HIS A 232 15.32 -7.27 -0.82
C HIS A 232 15.78 -8.47 0.01
N VAL A 233 15.02 -9.56 -0.06
CA VAL A 233 15.31 -10.83 0.62
C VAL A 233 15.20 -11.96 -0.38
N THR A 234 16.04 -12.99 -0.24
CA THR A 234 16.03 -14.17 -1.12
C THR A 234 15.29 -15.36 -0.51
N ASP A 235 15.25 -15.45 0.83
CA ASP A 235 14.65 -16.56 1.57
C ASP A 235 13.53 -16.02 2.48
N GLU A 236 12.32 -16.56 2.31
CA GLU A 236 11.13 -16.16 3.09
C GLU A 236 11.34 -16.34 4.60
N LYS A 237 12.22 -17.26 5.04
CA LYS A 237 12.54 -17.48 6.46
C LYS A 237 13.09 -16.25 7.18
N THR A 238 13.56 -15.25 6.43
CA THR A 238 14.13 -14.01 6.98
C THR A 238 13.40 -12.76 6.54
N CYS A 239 12.23 -12.89 5.89
CA CYS A 239 11.45 -11.75 5.43
C CYS A 239 10.36 -11.37 6.43
N LYS A 240 9.91 -10.12 6.34
CA LYS A 240 8.74 -9.62 7.07
C LYS A 240 7.49 -9.65 6.21
N ARG A 241 7.63 -9.65 4.88
CA ARG A 241 6.53 -9.58 3.92
C ARG A 241 6.79 -10.43 2.68
N ILE A 242 5.70 -10.76 1.98
CA ILE A 242 5.73 -11.50 0.72
C ILE A 242 5.05 -10.63 -0.33
N TYR A 243 5.67 -10.53 -1.50
CA TYR A 243 5.04 -10.04 -2.72
C TYR A 243 4.76 -11.22 -3.66
N ILE A 244 3.60 -11.21 -4.30
CA ILE A 244 3.23 -12.13 -5.38
C ILE A 244 2.77 -11.34 -6.60
N LYS A 245 3.26 -11.74 -7.78
CA LYS A 245 2.63 -11.49 -9.07
C LYS A 245 1.91 -12.76 -9.51
N ALA A 246 0.62 -12.67 -9.79
CA ALA A 246 -0.15 -13.78 -10.33
C ALA A 246 -1.03 -13.32 -11.50
N GLN A 247 -1.36 -14.23 -12.40
CA GLN A 247 -2.26 -13.98 -13.54
C GLN A 247 -3.58 -14.71 -13.31
N LYS A 248 -4.68 -14.04 -13.61
CA LYS A 248 -6.02 -14.65 -13.57
C LYS A 248 -6.07 -15.83 -14.54
N ARG A 249 -6.61 -16.95 -14.07
CA ARG A 249 -6.87 -18.15 -14.89
C ARG A 249 -7.96 -17.90 -15.93
#